data_AF-A0A528AST8-F1
#
_entry.id   AF-A0A528AST8-F1
#
_cell.length_a   1.000
_cell.length_b   1.000
_cell.length_c   1.000
_cell.angle_alpha   90.00
_cell.angle_beta   90.00
_cell.angle_gamma   90.00
#
_symmetry.space_group_name_H-M   'P 1'
#
loop_
_entity.id
_entity.type
_entity.pdbx_description
1 polymer ?
#
loop_
_entity_poly.entity_id
_entity_poly.type
_entity_poly.pdbx_seq_one_letter_code
_entity_poly.pdbx_strand_id
1 'polypeptide(L)'
;VIGSGFGSAFFLHEFAKRRKARILVLEWGRHNTHEWQLDQDANTDIDEETTYKTNSDKPWNYTIGLGGGTNCWFAQTPRFHPNDFRLKSLY
;
A
#
# COMPACT_ATOMS: atom_id res chain seq x y z
N VAL A 1 10.54 9.46 -1.12
CA VAL A 1 9.31 8.86 -0.56
C VAL A 1 9.62 7.43 -0.20
N ILE A 2 9.29 7.00 1.02
CA ILE A 2 9.51 5.63 1.48
C ILE A 2 8.18 4.90 1.38
N GLY A 3 8.18 3.76 0.70
CA GLY A 3 6.99 3.02 0.30
C GLY A 3 6.30 3.62 -0.92
N SER A 4 5.81 2.72 -1.77
CA SER A 4 5.09 3.01 -3.01
C SER A 4 3.58 2.70 -2.92
N GLY A 5 3.08 2.48 -1.71
CA GLY A 5 1.67 2.19 -1.44
C GLY A 5 0.70 3.32 -1.79
N PHE A 6 -0.59 3.07 -1.59
CA PHE A 6 -1.69 3.99 -1.95
C PHE A 6 -1.45 5.46 -1.55
N GLY A 7 -1.11 5.72 -0.28
CA GLY A 7 -0.89 7.08 0.22
C GLY A 7 0.24 7.79 -0.53
N SER A 8 1.38 7.11 -0.68
CA SER A 8 2.54 7.62 -1.42
C SER A 8 2.18 7.95 -2.86
N ALA A 9 1.54 7.02 -3.58
CA ALA A 9 1.14 7.20 -4.97
C ALA A 9 0.15 8.36 -5.14
N PHE A 10 -0.84 8.46 -4.25
CA PHE A 10 -1.84 9.53 -4.25
C PHE A 10 -1.21 10.91 -4.11
N PHE A 11 -0.37 11.12 -3.09
CA PHE A 11 0.28 12.43 -2.87
C PHE A 11 1.31 12.74 -3.95
N LEU A 12 2.07 11.73 -4.40
CA LEU A 12 3.06 11.92 -5.47
C LEU A 12 2.41 12.30 -6.80
N HIS A 13 1.25 11.74 -7.13
CA HIS A 13 0.52 12.08 -8.35
C HIS A 13 0.21 13.58 -8.43
N GLU A 14 -0.39 14.13 -7.37
CA GLU A 14 -0.72 15.55 -7.31
C GLU A 14 0.54 16.43 -7.12
N PHE A 15 1.54 15.97 -6.39
CA PHE A 15 2.80 16.70 -6.22
C PHE A 15 3.55 16.87 -7.55
N ALA A 16 3.68 15.80 -8.33
CA ALA A 16 4.38 15.80 -9.62
C ALA A 16 3.71 16.72 -10.65
N LYS A 17 2.38 16.85 -10.60
CA LYS A 17 1.63 17.81 -11.42
C LYS A 17 1.93 19.27 -11.08
N ARG A 18 2.19 19.56 -9.80
CA ARG A 18 2.33 20.94 -9.29
C ARG A 18 3.77 21.41 -9.19
N ARG A 19 4.73 20.49 -9.14
CA ARG A 19 6.14 20.78 -8.88
C ARG A 19 7.03 19.98 -9.83
N LYS A 20 7.91 20.67 -10.55
CA LYS A 20 9.02 20.03 -11.27
C LYS A 20 10.13 19.71 -10.27
N ALA A 21 10.20 18.46 -9.83
CA ALA A 21 11.20 17.98 -8.88
C ALA A 21 11.72 16.61 -9.29
N ARG A 22 12.94 16.27 -8.86
CA ARG A 22 13.45 14.89 -8.94
C ARG A 22 12.91 14.14 -7.74
N ILE A 23 12.24 13.02 -7.99
CA ILE A 23 11.57 12.23 -6.96
C ILE A 23 12.23 10.85 -6.92
N LEU A 24 12.69 10.46 -5.73
CA LEU A 24 13.13 9.10 -5.44
C LEU A 24 12.04 8.41 -4.61
N VAL A 25 11.59 7.25 -5.08
CA VAL A 25 10.70 6.34 -4.34
C VAL A 25 11.52 5.11 -3.97
N LEU A 26 11.54 4.77 -2.68
CA LEU A 26 12.18 3.56 -2.17
C LEU A 26 11.09 2.60 -1.73
N GLU A 27 11.04 1.43 -2.36
CA GLU A 27 10.13 0.34 -2.04
C GLU A 27 10.96 -0.82 -1.50
N TRP A 28 10.43 -1.54 -0.51
CA TRP A 28 11.13 -2.69 0.06
C TRP A 28 11.06 -3.88 -0.91
N GLY A 29 9.87 -4.16 -1.43
CA GLY A 29 9.69 -5.21 -2.41
C GLY A 29 10.08 -4.81 -3.83
N ARG A 30 10.06 -5.78 -4.73
CA ARG A 30 10.38 -5.55 -6.15
C ARG A 30 9.17 -5.05 -6.94
N HIS A 31 9.43 -4.62 -8.17
CA HIS A 31 8.38 -4.44 -9.17
C HIS A 31 8.10 -5.78 -9.85
N ASN A 32 6.95 -6.35 -9.54
CA ASN A 32 6.42 -7.52 -10.22
C ASN A 32 5.59 -7.10 -11.42
N THR A 33 5.96 -7.57 -12.61
CA THR A 33 5.12 -7.39 -13.80
C THR A 33 3.81 -8.14 -13.62
N HIS A 34 2.76 -7.68 -14.29
CA HIS A 34 1.47 -8.35 -14.24
C HIS A 34 1.55 -9.80 -14.77
N GLU A 35 2.36 -10.04 -15.81
CA GLU A 35 2.66 -11.39 -16.33
C GLU A 35 3.25 -12.29 -15.23
N TRP A 36 4.26 -11.82 -14.50
CA TRP A 36 4.84 -12.59 -13.40
C TRP A 36 3.80 -12.89 -12.32
N GLN A 37 2.93 -11.93 -12.00
CA GLN A 37 1.90 -12.13 -10.98
C GLN A 37 0.90 -13.23 -11.38
N LEU A 38 0.51 -13.26 -12.66
CA LEU A 38 -0.37 -14.30 -13.21
C LEU A 38 0.30 -15.66 -13.23
N ASP A 39 1.59 -15.72 -13.61
CA ASP A 39 2.36 -16.97 -13.66
C ASP A 39 2.61 -17.59 -12.28
N GLN A 40 2.80 -16.75 -11.26
CA GLN A 40 3.05 -17.20 -9.89
C GLN A 40 1.79 -17.31 -9.04
N ASP A 41 0.65 -16.84 -9.54
CA ASP A 41 -0.58 -16.66 -8.76
C ASP A 41 -0.34 -15.87 -7.45
N ALA A 42 0.51 -14.84 -7.53
CA ALA A 42 0.99 -14.09 -6.38
C ALA A 42 1.35 -12.63 -6.72
N ASN A 43 1.19 -11.72 -5.76
CA ASN A 43 1.53 -10.30 -5.95
C ASN A 43 2.97 -9.94 -5.58
N THR A 44 3.61 -10.78 -4.75
CA THR A 44 4.97 -10.60 -4.25
C THR A 44 5.66 -11.95 -4.08
N ASP A 45 6.99 -11.94 -4.14
CA ASP A 45 7.87 -13.07 -3.82
C ASP A 45 8.33 -13.07 -2.36
N ILE A 46 7.86 -12.10 -1.56
CA ILE A 46 8.16 -11.99 -0.14
C ILE A 46 6.95 -12.49 0.65
N ASP A 47 7.17 -13.52 1.47
CA ASP A 47 6.18 -14.03 2.43
C ASP A 47 5.97 -13.00 3.55
N GLU A 48 4.79 -12.37 3.59
CA GLU A 48 4.44 -11.33 4.55
C GLU A 48 4.49 -11.82 6.00
N GLU A 49 4.19 -13.10 6.26
CA GLU A 49 4.16 -13.69 7.61
C GLU A 49 5.56 -13.74 8.23
N THR A 50 6.61 -13.70 7.42
CA THR A 50 8.00 -13.65 7.90
C THR A 50 8.45 -12.26 8.31
N THR A 51 7.64 -11.22 8.03
CA THR A 51 8.08 -9.82 8.15
C THR A 51 7.56 -9.10 9.39
N TYR A 52 6.77 -9.78 10.22
CA TYR A 52 6.29 -9.25 11.49
C TYR A 52 6.28 -10.33 12.58
N LYS A 53 6.08 -9.91 13.83
CA LYS A 53 5.83 -10.82 14.96
C LYS A 53 4.46 -10.50 15.54
N THR A 54 3.66 -11.52 15.81
CA THR A 54 2.32 -11.40 16.38
C THR A 54 2.10 -12.47 17.45
N ASN A 55 1.28 -12.15 18.46
CA ASN A 55 0.77 -13.12 19.44
C ASN A 55 -0.67 -13.57 19.10
N SER A 56 -1.17 -13.21 17.92
CA SER A 56 -2.50 -13.55 17.42
C SER A 56 -2.38 -14.48 16.23
N ASP A 57 -3.24 -15.50 16.17
CA ASP A 57 -3.33 -16.43 15.04
C ASP A 57 -4.00 -15.81 13.80
N LYS A 58 -4.45 -14.55 13.89
CA LYS A 58 -5.05 -13.85 12.76
C LYS A 58 -3.96 -13.46 11.77
N PRO A 59 -4.04 -13.87 10.49
CA PRO A 59 -3.10 -13.46 9.47
C PRO A 59 -3.24 -11.97 9.16
N TRP A 60 -2.11 -11.33 8.82
CA TRP A 60 -2.07 -9.95 8.35
C TRP A 60 -1.62 -9.93 6.90
N ASN A 61 -2.59 -9.97 5.99
CA ASN A 61 -2.32 -9.89 4.56
C ASN A 61 -1.93 -8.45 4.17
N TYR A 62 -0.73 -8.29 3.64
CA TYR A 62 -0.29 -7.10 2.93
C TYR A 62 0.77 -7.45 1.90
N THR A 63 0.77 -6.77 0.76
CA THR A 63 1.79 -6.96 -0.26
C THR A 63 3.01 -6.07 -0.02
N ILE A 64 4.19 -6.69 0.02
CA ILE A 64 5.49 -5.98 -0.02
C ILE A 64 5.97 -5.97 -1.48
N GLY A 65 5.86 -4.82 -2.15
CA GLY A 65 6.15 -4.69 -3.59
C GLY A 65 5.67 -3.35 -4.14
N LEU A 66 6.02 -3.05 -5.40
CA LEU A 66 5.57 -1.81 -6.06
C LEU A 66 4.03 -1.71 -6.03
N GLY A 67 3.50 -0.63 -5.46
CA GLY A 67 2.05 -0.41 -5.26
C GLY A 67 1.56 -0.83 -3.86
N GLY A 68 2.32 -1.65 -3.14
CA GLY A 68 2.01 -2.08 -1.78
C GLY A 68 0.60 -2.63 -1.65
N GLY A 69 -0.14 -2.14 -0.64
CA GLY A 69 -1.50 -2.60 -0.32
C GLY A 69 -2.54 -2.44 -1.44
N THR A 70 -2.26 -1.73 -2.53
CA THR A 70 -3.18 -1.70 -3.69
C THR A 70 -3.28 -3.05 -4.39
N ASN A 71 -2.26 -3.90 -4.26
CA ASN A 71 -2.22 -5.22 -4.89
C ASN A 71 -2.99 -6.29 -4.08
N CYS A 72 -3.28 -6.06 -2.79
CA CYS A 72 -4.04 -6.98 -1.92
C CYS A 72 -5.39 -6.41 -1.48
N TRP A 73 -5.92 -5.44 -2.23
CA TRP A 73 -7.15 -4.73 -1.91
C TRP A 73 -8.37 -5.38 -2.56
N PHE A 74 -9.44 -5.58 -1.78
CA PHE A 74 -10.73 -6.11 -2.25
C PHE A 74 -11.61 -5.10 -3.01
N ALA A 75 -11.03 -4.03 -3.57
CA ALA A 75 -11.73 -3.01 -4.36
C ALA A 75 -12.88 -2.23 -3.67
N GLN A 76 -13.08 -2.40 -2.35
CA GLN A 76 -14.12 -1.68 -1.61
C GLN A 76 -13.68 -0.26 -1.25
N THR A 77 -14.51 0.74 -1.60
CA THR A 77 -14.26 2.18 -1.34
C THR A 77 -15.35 2.84 -0.47
N PRO A 78 -15.70 2.33 0.72
CA PRO A 78 -16.63 3.04 1.61
C PRO A 78 -16.00 4.33 2.13
N ARG A 79 -16.85 5.31 2.46
CA ARG A 79 -16.43 6.52 3.19
C ARG A 79 -16.82 6.39 4.65
N PHE A 80 -15.98 6.92 5.53
CA PHE A 80 -16.31 7.02 6.94
C PHE A 80 -17.54 7.90 7.19
N HIS A 81 -18.22 7.65 8.31
CA HIS A 81 -19.32 8.48 8.76
C HIS A 81 -18.77 9.85 9.20
N PRO A 82 -19.50 10.97 9.04
CA PRO A 82 -19.03 12.28 9.48
C PRO A 82 -18.54 12.35 10.94
N ASN A 83 -19.07 11.52 11.83
CA ASN A 83 -18.63 11.46 13.23
C ASN A 83 -17.22 10.89 13.40
N ASP A 84 -16.80 9.98 12.53
CA ASP A 84 -15.46 9.36 12.62
C ASP A 84 -14.38 10.43 12.43
N PHE A 85 -14.64 11.42 11.56
CA PHE A 85 -13.74 12.57 11.36
C PHE A 85 -13.73 13.55 12.55
N ARG A 86 -14.79 13.55 13.37
CA ARG A 86 -14.91 14.44 14.54
C ARG A 86 -14.28 13.84 15.80
N LEU A 87 -13.97 12.54 15.82
CA LEU A 87 -13.40 11.85 16.99
C LEU A 87 -12.09 12.47 17.48
N LYS A 88 -11.26 13.02 16.59
CA LYS A 88 -10.01 13.67 17.01
C LYS A 88 -10.21 15.08 17.57
N SER A 89 -11.27 15.78 17.17
CA SER A 89 -11.40 17.23 17.36
C SER A 89 -12.51 17.65 18.30
N LEU A 90 -13.54 16.82 18.52
CA LEU A 90 -14.74 17.18 19.27
C LEU A 90 -15.10 16.20 20.39
N TYR A 91 -14.76 14.91 20.25
CA TYR A 91 -15.15 13.86 21.18
C TYR A 91 -13.94 13.25 21.89
#